data_AF-A0A928I8N5-F1
#
_entry.id   AF-A0A928I8N5-F1
#
_cell.length_a   1.000
_cell.length_b   1.000
_cell.length_c   1.000
_cell.angle_alpha   90.00
_cell.angle_beta   90.00
_cell.angle_gamma   90.00
#
_symmetry.space_group_name_H-M   'P 1'
#
loop_
_entity.id
_entity.type
_entity.pdbx_description
1 polymer ?
#
loop_
_entity_poly.entity_id
_entity_poly.type
_entity_poly.pdbx_seq_one_letter_code
_entity_poly.pdbx_strand_id
1 'polypeptide(L)' 'MPKIADANEKIAEKVVEGYKKIENGVVNGYKKIENGAVEGFNKVSDKCVEVLFAKKGESVEDAKKRLAGETKNGKNEQ' A
#
# COMPACT_ATOMS: atom_id res chain seq x y z
N MET A 1 -25.02 10.88 45.82
CA MET A 1 -23.87 11.41 45.05
C MET A 1 -23.09 10.39 44.20
N PRO A 2 -23.02 9.07 44.47
CA PRO A 2 -22.22 8.15 43.61
C PRO A 2 -22.73 8.05 42.16
N LYS A 3 -24.05 8.14 41.94
CA LYS A 3 -24.66 8.05 40.60
C LYS A 3 -24.16 9.08 39.56
N ILE A 4 -23.69 10.26 39.99
CA ILE A 4 -23.19 11.29 39.07
C ILE A 4 -21.75 10.98 38.65
N ALA A 5 -20.92 10.51 39.58
CA ALA A 5 -19.54 10.12 39.28
C ALA A 5 -19.51 8.93 38.29
N ASP A 6 -20.34 7.90 38.54
CA ASP A 6 -20.47 6.74 37.64
C ASP A 6 -20.97 7.12 36.24
N ALA A 7 -21.87 8.10 36.16
CA ALA A 7 -22.36 8.60 34.88
C ALA A 7 -21.26 9.34 34.11
N ASN A 8 -20.47 10.16 34.79
CA ASN A 8 -19.35 10.89 34.19
C ASN A 8 -18.25 9.95 33.71
N GLU A 9 -17.94 8.89 34.46
CA GLU A 9 -16.96 7.88 34.05
C GLU A 9 -17.40 7.17 32.76
N LYS A 10 -18.68 6.75 32.68
CA LYS A 10 -19.24 6.16 31.46
C LYS A 10 -19.20 7.11 30.26
N ILE A 11 -19.46 8.40 30.47
CA ILE A 11 -19.34 9.41 29.42
C ILE A 11 -17.89 9.50 28.93
N ALA A 12 -16.92 9.57 29.85
CA ALA A 12 -15.51 9.62 29.51
C ALA A 12 -15.06 8.39 28.71
N GLU A 13 -15.45 7.19 29.14
CA GLU A 13 -15.17 5.94 28.40
C GLU A 13 -15.73 5.98 26.98
N LYS A 14 -16.99 6.40 26.82
CA LYS A 14 -17.64 6.49 25.50
C LYS A 14 -17.00 7.54 24.59
N VAL A 15 -16.56 8.65 25.15
CA VAL A 15 -15.82 9.69 24.42
C VAL A 15 -14.49 9.13 23.92
N VAL A 16 -13.72 8.45 24.79
CA VAL A 16 -12.46 7.82 24.41
C VAL A 16 -12.66 6.71 23.36
N GLU A 17 -13.69 5.88 23.51
CA GLU A 17 -14.07 4.85 22.52
C GLU A 17 -14.41 5.49 21.17
N GLY A 18 -15.17 6.59 21.19
CA GLY A 18 -15.53 7.36 20.00
C GLY A 18 -14.30 7.90 19.26
N TYR A 19 -13.36 8.54 19.98
CA TYR A 19 -12.11 9.03 19.40
C TYR A 19 -11.28 7.91 18.78
N LYS A 20 -11.11 6.78 19.49
CA LYS A 20 -10.38 5.61 18.96
C LYS A 20 -11.02 5.06 17.69
N LYS A 21 -12.34 5.03 17.59
CA LYS A 21 -13.04 4.59 16.36
C LYS A 21 -12.77 5.54 15.19
N ILE A 22 -12.80 6.85 15.43
CA ILE A 22 -12.50 7.86 14.42
C ILE A 22 -11.06 7.71 13.94
N GLU A 23 -10.09 7.64 14.86
CA GLU A 23 -8.67 7.45 14.55
C GLU A 23 -8.44 6.20 13.69
N ASN A 24 -8.98 5.06 14.13
CA ASN A 24 -8.87 3.80 13.39
C ASN A 24 -9.52 3.91 12.00
N GLY A 25 -10.67 4.57 11.89
CA GLY A 25 -11.36 4.79 10.62
C GLY A 25 -10.51 5.62 9.65
N VAL A 26 -9.93 6.72 10.14
CA VAL A 26 -9.09 7.63 9.35
C VAL A 26 -7.81 6.92 8.89
N VAL A 27 -7.08 6.29 9.80
CA VAL A 27 -5.82 5.58 9.48
C VAL A 27 -6.06 4.46 8.47
N ASN A 28 -7.11 3.66 8.67
CA ASN A 28 -7.45 2.61 7.72
C ASN A 28 -7.93 3.15 6.38
N GLY A 29 -8.64 4.28 6.37
CA GLY A 29 -9.03 4.98 5.15
C GLY A 29 -7.83 5.43 4.32
N TYR A 30 -6.86 6.08 4.96
CA TYR A 30 -5.61 6.49 4.28
C TYR A 30 -4.84 5.31 3.71
N LYS A 31 -4.63 4.24 4.49
CA LYS A 31 -3.93 3.03 4.02
C LYS A 31 -4.60 2.40 2.79
N LYS A 32 -5.93 2.36 2.76
CA LYS A 32 -6.68 1.84 1.60
C LYS A 32 -6.47 2.68 0.34
N ILE A 33 -6.47 4.01 0.49
CA ILE A 33 -6.23 4.93 -0.62
C ILE A 33 -4.80 4.76 -1.15
N GLU A 34 -3.82 4.73 -0.26
CA GLU A 34 -2.41 4.53 -0.61
C GLU A 34 -2.20 3.21 -1.37
N ASN A 35 -2.69 2.10 -0.80
CA ASN A 35 -2.58 0.79 -1.44
C ASN A 35 -3.26 0.78 -2.82
N GLY A 36 -4.46 1.34 -2.93
CA GLY A 36 -5.19 1.42 -4.19
C GLY A 36 -4.45 2.24 -5.25
N ALA A 37 -3.83 3.36 -4.86
CA ALA A 37 -3.05 4.20 -5.76
C ALA A 37 -1.78 3.49 -6.26
N VAL A 38 -1.03 2.85 -5.35
CA VAL A 38 0.20 2.12 -5.69
C VAL A 38 -0.11 0.90 -6.57
N GLU A 39 -1.14 0.12 -6.22
CA GLU A 39 -1.57 -1.02 -7.04
C GLU A 39 -2.05 -0.57 -8.43
N GLY A 40 -2.83 0.50 -8.52
CA GLY A 40 -3.29 1.07 -9.78
C GLY A 40 -2.13 1.52 -10.66
N PHE A 41 -1.18 2.25 -10.07
CA PHE A 41 0.02 2.68 -10.77
C PHE A 41 0.84 1.48 -11.28
N ASN A 42 1.08 0.47 -10.43
CA ASN A 42 1.82 -0.72 -10.82
C ASN A 42 1.16 -1.45 -11.99
N LYS A 43 -0.17 -1.59 -12.01
CA LYS A 43 -0.89 -2.22 -13.13
C LYS A 43 -0.71 -1.47 -14.44
N VAL A 44 -0.81 -0.13 -14.41
CA VAL A 44 -0.59 0.69 -15.61
C VAL A 44 0.86 0.59 -16.07
N SER A 45 1.81 0.70 -15.14
CA SER A 45 3.24 0.55 -15.41
C SER A 45 3.56 -0.82 -16.00
N ASP A 46 3.00 -1.90 -15.46
CA ASP A 46 3.17 -3.27 -15.96
C ASP A 46 2.68 -3.39 -17.40
N LYS A 47 1.51 -2.81 -17.70
CA LYS A 47 0.97 -2.84 -19.05
C LYS A 47 1.81 -2.04 -20.04
N CYS A 48 2.35 -0.90 -19.62
CA CYS A 48 3.30 -0.13 -20.43
C CYS A 48 4.56 -0.95 -20.74
N VAL A 49 5.12 -1.65 -19.75
CA VAL A 49 6.28 -2.52 -19.95
C VAL A 49 5.96 -3.67 -20.91
N GLU A 50 4.84 -4.35 -20.71
CA GLU A 50 4.39 -5.45 -21.57
C GLU A 50 4.26 -5.02 -23.04
N VAL A 51 3.62 -3.88 -23.30
CA VAL A 51 3.28 -3.45 -24.66
C VAL A 51 4.46 -2.79 -25.37
N LEU A 52 5.26 -2.01 -24.65
CA LEU A 52 6.28 -1.15 -25.28
C LEU A 52 7.69 -1.74 -25.23
N PHE A 53 8.00 -2.56 -24.21
CA PHE A 53 9.39 -2.91 -23.91
C PHE A 53 9.65 -4.40 -23.77
N ALA A 54 8.63 -5.23 -23.51
CA ALA A 54 8.79 -6.67 -23.41
C ALA A 54 9.01 -7.28 -24.80
N LYS A 55 9.96 -8.21 -24.87
CA LYS A 55 10.22 -9.02 -26.08
C LYS A 55 9.25 -10.19 -26.15
N LYS A 56 9.13 -10.80 -27.33
CA LYS A 56 8.26 -11.98 -27.52
C LYS A 56 8.64 -13.11 -26.56
N GLY A 57 7.71 -13.50 -25.68
CA GLY A 57 7.92 -14.55 -24.68
C GLY A 57 8.67 -14.10 -23.42
N GLU A 58 9.00 -12.82 -23.28
CA GLU A 58 9.59 -12.24 -22.06
C GLU A 58 8.48 -11.84 -21.08
N SER A 59 8.66 -12.15 -19.80
CA SER A 59 7.72 -11.70 -18.77
C SER A 59 7.89 -10.20 -18.48
N VAL A 60 6.86 -9.55 -17.94
CA VAL A 60 6.94 -8.13 -17.52
C VAL A 60 8.02 -7.93 -16.46
N GLU A 61 8.17 -8.87 -15.53
CA GLU A 61 9.18 -8.78 -14.48
C GLU A 61 10.60 -8.89 -15.04
N ASP A 62 10.83 -9.81 -15.99
CA ASP A 62 12.13 -9.94 -16.65
C ASP A 62 12.45 -8.71 -17.49
N ALA A 63 11.47 -8.17 -18.21
CA ALA A 63 11.61 -6.93 -18.95
C ALA A 63 11.99 -5.77 -18.02
N LYS A 64 11.35 -5.65 -16.85
CA LYS A 64 11.72 -4.64 -15.82
C LYS A 64 13.15 -4.82 -15.32
N LYS A 65 13.56 -6.04 -14.94
CA LYS A 65 14.93 -6.33 -14.48
C LYS A 65 15.97 -5.99 -15.56
N ARG A 66 15.69 -6.33 -16.81
CA ARG A 66 16.53 -5.97 -17.96
C ARG A 66 16.64 -4.46 -18.14
N LEU A 67 15.51 -3.73 -18.07
CA LEU A 67 15.48 -2.27 -18.18
C LEU A 67 16.19 -1.57 -17.02
N ALA A 68 16.12 -2.14 -15.81
CA ALA A 68 16.84 -1.68 -14.63
C ALA A 68 18.35 -2.01 -14.67
N GLY A 69 18.81 -2.78 -15.67
CA GLY A 69 20.21 -3.18 -15.79
C GLY A 69 20.62 -4.29 -14.81
N GLU A 70 19.67 -4.97 -14.16
CA GLU A 70 19.90 -6.04 -13.18
C GLU A 70 20.26 -7.39 -13.82
N THR A 71 20.56 -7.39 -15.13
CA THR A 71 21.00 -8.60 -15.80
C THR A 71 22.41 -8.90 -15.30
N LYS A 72 22.55 -10.06 -14.64
CA LYS A 72 23.78 -10.62 -14.07
C LYS A 72 25.03 -10.08 -14.76
N ASN A 73 25.89 -9.47 -13.94
CA ASN A 73 27.28 -9.14 -14.21
C ASN A 73 27.84 -9.96 -15.37
N GLY A 74 28.41 -9.26 -16.34
CA GLY A 74 29.01 -9.81 -17.54
C GLY A 74 29.68 -11.16 -17.27
N LYS A 75 29.32 -12.12 -18.11
CA LYS A 75 30.17 -13.28 -18.35
C LYS A 75 31.60 -12.76 -18.53
N ASN A 76 32.47 -13.11 -17.59
CA ASN A 76 33.89 -13.21 -17.85
C ASN A 76 34.04 -14.29 -18.94
N GLU A 77 33.98 -13.85 -20.19
CA GLU A 77 34.38 -14.61 -21.38
C GLU A 77 35.39 -13.75 -22.13
N GLN A 78 36.62 -13.66 -21.58
CA GLN A 78 37.92 -13.75 -22.27
C GLN A 78 39.06 -13.62 -21.25
#